data_AF-A0A3S2VPU5-F1
#
_entry.id   AF-A0A3S2VPU5-F1
#
_cell.length_a   1.000
_cell.length_b   1.000
_cell.length_c   1.000
_cell.angle_alpha   90.00
_cell.angle_beta   90.00
_cell.angle_gamma   90.00
#
_symmetry.space_group_name_H-M   'P 1'
#
loop_
_entity.id
_entity.type
_entity.pdbx_description
1 polymer ?
#
loop_
_entity_poly.entity_id
_entity_poly.type
_entity_poly.pdbx_seq_one_letter_code
_entity_poly.pdbx_strand_id
1 'polypeptide(L)'
;MVSCIILSRYQQGLNPTAQGRQKIAGGPLYPACDVMPLLTPERITAWTRGCIQDLQKWSMDMEDVAALLKLALLEGRYQDSEWCRQKPDGAWAACDAYVVVERRLNEAVGQYLNTEFYLKFAINKTGQVILVVSSHPSGS
;
A
#
# COMPACT_ATOMS: atom_id res chain seq x y z
N MET A 1 -27.12 6.91 12.20
CA MET A 1 -26.14 5.82 12.29
C MET A 1 -25.19 5.99 11.12
N VAL A 2 -23.94 6.39 11.35
CA VAL A 2 -22.95 6.50 10.26
C VAL A 2 -22.58 5.08 9.85
N SER A 3 -22.89 4.69 8.62
CA SER A 3 -22.55 3.35 8.12
C SER A 3 -21.03 3.26 7.93
N CYS A 4 -20.38 2.49 8.80
CA CYS A 4 -18.94 2.25 8.70
C CYS A 4 -18.68 1.09 7.71
N ILE A 5 -18.34 1.42 6.46
CA ILE A 5 -18.05 0.41 5.43
C ILE A 5 -16.58 -0.01 5.54
N ILE A 6 -16.34 -1.30 5.77
CA ILE A 6 -15.00 -1.91 5.71
C ILE A 6 -14.85 -2.68 4.40
N LEU A 7 -13.83 -2.34 3.61
CA LEU A 7 -13.50 -3.00 2.33
C LEU A 7 -12.47 -4.12 2.48
N SER A 8 -11.60 -4.04 3.49
CA SER A 8 -10.57 -5.04 3.73
C SER A 8 -11.15 -6.36 4.24
N ARG A 9 -10.42 -7.46 3.99
CA ARG A 9 -10.68 -8.78 4.54
C ARG A 9 -10.53 -8.78 6.06
N TYR A 10 -9.53 -8.06 6.57
CA TYR A 10 -9.38 -7.80 8.00
C TYR A 10 -10.46 -6.83 8.48
N GLN A 11 -11.16 -7.16 9.57
CA GLN A 11 -12.36 -6.46 10.05
C GLN A 11 -12.35 -6.15 11.56
N GLN A 12 -11.34 -6.58 12.30
CA GLN A 12 -11.36 -6.52 13.77
C GLN A 12 -10.77 -5.20 14.31
N GLY A 13 -11.33 -4.70 15.41
CA GLY A 13 -10.71 -3.61 16.18
C GLY A 13 -10.80 -2.21 15.56
N LEU A 14 -11.63 -2.00 14.53
CA LEU A 14 -11.93 -0.65 14.04
C LEU A 14 -12.79 0.09 15.07
N ASN A 15 -12.34 1.27 15.49
CA ASN A 15 -13.20 2.20 16.21
C ASN A 15 -13.95 3.08 15.19
N PRO A 16 -15.27 2.91 15.01
CA PRO A 16 -16.04 3.61 13.98
C PRO A 16 -16.15 5.13 14.24
N THR A 17 -15.85 5.60 15.46
CA THR A 17 -15.80 7.04 15.78
C THR A 17 -14.42 7.65 15.59
N ALA A 18 -13.43 6.87 15.13
CA ALA A 18 -12.11 7.39 14.83
C ALA A 18 -12.18 8.47 13.75
N GLN A 19 -11.66 9.66 14.05
CA GLN A 19 -11.65 10.78 13.10
C GLN A 19 -10.47 10.70 12.10
N GLY A 20 -9.56 9.74 12.27
CA GLY A 20 -8.34 9.60 11.47
C GLY A 20 -7.76 8.19 11.49
N ARG A 21 -6.48 8.05 11.12
CA ARG A 21 -5.79 6.76 11.08
C ARG A 21 -5.74 6.13 12.47
N GLN A 22 -5.97 4.82 12.55
CA GLN A 22 -5.90 4.06 13.79
C GLN A 22 -4.90 2.92 13.60
N LYS A 23 -3.86 2.87 14.44
CA LYS A 23 -2.88 1.77 14.42
C LYS A 23 -3.50 0.45 14.89
N ILE A 24 -3.03 -0.64 14.30
CA ILE A 24 -3.42 -2.01 14.61
C ILE A 24 -2.16 -2.71 15.13
N ALA A 25 -2.22 -3.26 16.34
CA ALA A 25 -1.12 -4.00 16.94
C ALA A 25 -1.09 -5.46 16.45
N GLY A 26 0.06 -6.13 16.57
CA GLY A 26 0.21 -7.56 16.26
C GLY A 26 1.04 -7.88 15.03
N GLY A 27 1.62 -6.87 14.37
CA GLY A 27 2.42 -7.05 13.16
C GLY A 27 1.57 -7.08 11.88
N PRO A 28 2.12 -7.58 10.76
CA PRO A 28 1.41 -7.65 9.49
C PRO A 28 0.07 -8.39 9.59
N LEU A 29 -0.98 -7.81 9.02
CA LEU A 29 -2.32 -8.39 8.97
C LEU A 29 -2.44 -9.46 7.88
N TYR A 30 -1.64 -9.36 6.83
CA TYR A 30 -1.68 -10.24 5.67
C TYR A 30 -0.35 -10.99 5.54
N PRO A 31 -0.29 -12.29 5.89
CA PRO A 31 0.92 -13.09 5.73
C PRO A 31 1.44 -13.08 4.29
N ALA A 32 2.75 -13.01 4.11
CA ALA A 32 3.36 -12.94 2.77
C ALA A 32 2.96 -14.11 1.86
N CYS A 33 2.79 -15.33 2.41
CA CYS A 33 2.33 -16.50 1.66
C CYS A 33 0.92 -16.35 1.07
N ASP A 34 0.06 -15.54 1.71
CA ASP A 34 -1.32 -15.30 1.26
C ASP A 34 -1.37 -14.15 0.25
N VAL A 35 -0.48 -13.17 0.40
CA VAL A 35 -0.42 -11.99 -0.48
C VAL A 35 0.28 -12.32 -1.78
N MET A 36 1.40 -13.03 -1.74
CA MET A 36 2.27 -13.30 -2.91
C MET A 36 1.52 -13.83 -4.14
N PRO A 37 0.58 -14.81 -4.01
CA PRO A 37 -0.18 -15.32 -5.16
C PRO A 37 -1.20 -14.32 -5.74
N LEU A 38 -1.52 -13.25 -5.00
CA LEU A 38 -2.47 -12.21 -5.43
C LEU A 38 -1.78 -11.05 -6.16
N LEU A 39 -0.44 -10.98 -6.15
CA LEU A 39 0.33 -9.90 -6.75
C LEU A 39 0.47 -10.08 -8.27
N THR A 40 -0.67 -10.01 -8.95
CA THR A 40 -0.77 -9.88 -10.40
C THR A 40 -1.37 -8.52 -10.76
N PRO A 41 -1.01 -7.92 -11.91
CA PRO A 41 -1.45 -6.58 -12.29
C PRO A 41 -2.98 -6.40 -12.24
N GLU A 42 -3.73 -7.43 -12.65
CA GLU A 42 -5.20 -7.42 -12.74
C GLU A 42 -5.88 -7.47 -11.37
N ARG A 43 -5.13 -7.89 -10.34
CA ARG A 43 -5.61 -8.00 -8.97
C ARG A 43 -5.23 -6.81 -8.11
N ILE A 44 -4.46 -5.87 -8.64
CA ILE A 44 -4.01 -4.67 -7.91
C ILE A 44 -4.84 -3.47 -8.33
N THR A 45 -5.18 -2.61 -7.37
CA THR A 45 -5.91 -1.37 -7.65
C THR A 45 -5.36 -0.23 -6.80
N ALA A 46 -4.96 0.85 -7.47
CA ALA A 46 -4.66 2.13 -6.83
C ALA A 46 -5.97 2.77 -6.31
N TRP A 47 -6.08 2.94 -5.00
CA TRP A 47 -7.38 3.21 -4.37
C TRP A 47 -7.67 4.69 -4.11
N THR A 48 -6.63 5.48 -3.95
CA THR A 48 -6.73 6.91 -3.67
C THR A 48 -6.22 7.72 -4.85
N ARG A 49 -6.76 8.93 -5.02
CA ARG A 49 -6.28 9.87 -6.05
C ARG A 49 -4.78 10.17 -5.88
N GLY A 50 -4.33 10.31 -4.62
CA GLY A 50 -2.91 10.52 -4.31
C GLY A 50 -2.04 9.36 -4.79
N CYS A 51 -2.47 8.10 -4.57
CA CYS A 51 -1.74 6.95 -5.11
C CYS A 51 -1.66 6.99 -6.64
N ILE A 52 -2.76 7.29 -7.34
CA ILE A 52 -2.77 7.36 -8.80
C ILE A 52 -1.78 8.43 -9.28
N GLN A 53 -1.76 9.59 -8.63
CA GLN A 53 -0.82 10.68 -8.94
C GLN A 53 0.63 10.29 -8.67
N ASP A 54 0.91 9.58 -7.58
CA ASP A 54 2.24 9.07 -7.28
C ASP A 54 2.71 8.08 -8.35
N LEU A 55 1.87 7.10 -8.72
CA LEU A 55 2.20 6.14 -9.77
C LEU A 55 2.49 6.83 -11.10
N GLN A 56 1.67 7.82 -11.48
CA GLN A 56 1.91 8.63 -12.68
C GLN A 56 3.21 9.42 -12.62
N LYS A 57 3.51 10.04 -11.48
CA LYS A 57 4.75 10.81 -11.26
C LYS A 57 5.99 9.94 -11.46
N TRP A 58 5.91 8.66 -11.10
CA TRP A 58 7.00 7.70 -11.19
C TRP A 58 6.93 6.81 -12.44
N SER A 59 6.01 7.12 -13.37
CA SER A 59 5.78 6.34 -14.60
C SER A 59 5.61 4.84 -14.33
N MET A 60 4.92 4.49 -13.24
CA MET A 60 4.70 3.12 -12.81
C MET A 60 3.36 2.58 -13.28
N ASP A 61 3.37 1.39 -13.85
CA ASP A 61 2.16 0.63 -14.15
C ASP A 61 1.87 -0.43 -13.06
N MET A 62 0.84 -1.27 -13.28
CA MET A 62 0.47 -2.30 -12.30
C MET A 62 1.45 -3.50 -12.29
N GLU A 63 2.26 -3.69 -13.33
CA GLU A 63 3.34 -4.70 -13.34
C GLU A 63 4.49 -4.24 -12.44
N ASP A 64 4.92 -2.98 -12.58
CA ASP A 64 5.94 -2.38 -11.70
C ASP A 64 5.51 -2.43 -10.25
N VAL A 65 4.24 -2.12 -9.99
CA VAL A 65 3.64 -2.15 -8.66
C VAL A 65 3.60 -3.57 -8.09
N ALA A 66 3.22 -4.56 -8.90
CA ALA A 66 3.24 -5.96 -8.48
C ALA A 66 4.66 -6.40 -8.13
N ALA A 67 5.65 -6.05 -8.94
CA ALA A 67 7.07 -6.34 -8.68
C ALA A 67 7.56 -5.69 -7.39
N LEU A 68 7.24 -4.41 -7.17
CA LEU A 68 7.59 -3.70 -5.94
C LEU A 68 6.96 -4.32 -4.70
N LEU A 69 5.69 -4.72 -4.76
CA LEU A 69 5.03 -5.38 -3.64
C LEU A 69 5.67 -6.74 -3.33
N LYS A 70 6.06 -7.50 -4.36
CA LYS A 70 6.79 -8.77 -4.17
C LYS A 70 8.13 -8.51 -3.49
N LEU A 71 8.89 -7.52 -3.97
CA LEU A 71 10.16 -7.12 -3.38
C LEU A 71 9.98 -6.68 -1.92
N ALA A 72 8.93 -5.89 -1.61
CA ALA A 72 8.66 -5.42 -0.27
C ALA A 72 8.29 -6.54 0.72
N LEU A 73 7.60 -7.58 0.26
CA LEU A 73 7.28 -8.75 1.09
C LEU A 73 8.49 -9.67 1.32
N LEU A 74 9.46 -9.67 0.40
CA LEU A 74 10.66 -10.52 0.49
C LEU A 74 11.82 -9.85 1.22
N GLU A 75 12.08 -8.58 0.91
CA GLU A 75 13.27 -7.84 1.32
C GLU A 75 12.93 -6.51 2.02
N GLY A 76 11.67 -6.09 1.95
CA GLY A 76 11.22 -4.85 2.57
C GLY A 76 11.10 -4.94 4.08
N ARG A 77 11.04 -3.76 4.70
CA ARG A 77 10.84 -3.58 6.14
C ARG A 77 9.40 -3.20 6.41
N TYR A 78 8.67 -4.10 7.06
CA TYR A 78 7.36 -3.79 7.64
C TYR A 78 7.48 -2.56 8.57
N GLN A 79 6.54 -1.62 8.44
CA GLN A 79 6.48 -0.42 9.27
C GLN A 79 5.40 -0.57 10.35
N ASP A 80 4.16 -0.75 9.92
CA ASP A 80 3.00 -0.88 10.80
C ASP A 80 1.77 -1.34 10.02
N SER A 81 0.69 -1.60 10.76
CA SER A 81 -0.64 -1.85 10.23
C SER A 81 -1.59 -0.80 10.76
N GLU A 82 -2.46 -0.28 9.89
CA GLU A 82 -3.39 0.79 10.28
C GLU A 82 -4.69 0.77 9.49
N TRP A 83 -5.74 1.23 10.14
CA TRP A 83 -6.99 1.59 9.49
C TRP A 83 -6.81 2.89 8.71
N CYS A 84 -6.99 2.78 7.39
CA CYS A 84 -6.98 3.89 6.46
C CYS A 84 -8.39 4.18 5.96
N ARG A 85 -8.74 5.46 5.85
CA ARG A 85 -10.00 5.93 5.28
C ARG A 85 -9.74 6.57 3.93
N GLN A 86 -10.52 6.22 2.90
CA GLN A 86 -10.30 6.74 1.54
C GLN A 86 -10.45 8.27 1.43
N LYS A 87 -11.40 8.81 2.20
CA LYS A 87 -11.77 10.24 2.32
C LYS A 87 -12.55 10.42 3.65
N PRO A 88 -12.85 11.64 4.12
CA PRO A 88 -13.51 11.86 5.42
C PRO A 88 -14.79 11.03 5.67
N ASP A 89 -15.60 10.78 4.63
CA ASP A 89 -16.80 9.93 4.71
C ASP A 89 -16.68 8.66 3.84
N GLY A 90 -15.44 8.25 3.59
CA GLY A 90 -15.12 7.10 2.74
C GLY A 90 -15.11 5.79 3.49
N ALA A 91 -15.02 4.70 2.73
CA ALA A 91 -14.82 3.38 3.29
C ALA A 91 -13.44 3.25 3.95
N TRP A 92 -13.32 2.27 4.83
CA TRP A 92 -12.12 1.91 5.56
C TRP A 92 -11.45 0.67 4.98
N ALA A 93 -10.13 0.64 5.03
CA ALA A 93 -9.32 -0.54 4.77
C ALA A 93 -8.23 -0.65 5.84
N ALA A 94 -8.08 -1.84 6.43
CA ALA A 94 -6.94 -2.15 7.29
C ALA A 94 -5.76 -2.53 6.39
N CYS A 95 -4.73 -1.70 6.38
CA CYS A 95 -3.59 -1.84 5.50
C CYS A 95 -2.33 -2.20 6.28
N ASP A 96 -1.47 -2.99 5.65
CA ASP A 96 -0.07 -3.14 6.05
C ASP A 96 0.80 -2.17 5.26
N ALA A 97 1.77 -1.56 5.95
CA ALA A 97 2.75 -0.66 5.36
C ALA A 97 4.15 -1.26 5.39
N TYR A 98 4.86 -1.13 4.28
CA TYR A 98 6.23 -1.58 4.09
C TYR A 98 7.06 -0.46 3.47
N VAL A 99 8.35 -0.46 3.78
CA VAL A 99 9.36 0.33 3.09
C VAL A 99 10.32 -0.61 2.40
N VAL A 100 10.60 -0.36 1.13
CA VAL A 100 11.55 -1.15 0.34
C VAL A 100 12.45 -0.22 -0.46
N VAL A 101 13.70 -0.62 -0.64
CA VAL A 101 14.65 0.10 -1.49
C VAL A 101 14.84 -0.69 -2.77
N GLU A 102 14.61 -0.04 -3.91
CA GLU A 102 14.87 -0.63 -5.22
C GLU A 102 15.91 0.20 -5.95
N ARG A 103 16.88 -0.47 -6.58
CA ARG A 103 17.88 0.19 -7.41
C ARG A 103 17.32 0.41 -8.81
N ARG A 104 16.96 1.65 -9.13
CA ARG A 104 16.38 2.04 -10.44
C ARG A 104 17.33 2.93 -11.24
N LEU A 105 17.27 2.84 -12.56
CA LEU A 105 17.92 3.80 -13.44
C LEU A 105 17.20 5.15 -13.31
N ASN A 106 17.94 6.18 -12.93
CA ASN A 106 17.48 7.55 -13.05
C ASN A 106 17.85 8.09 -14.43
N GLU A 107 16.87 8.22 -15.31
CA GLU A 107 17.06 8.65 -16.69
C GLU A 107 17.65 10.07 -16.80
N ALA A 108 17.35 10.96 -15.85
CA ALA A 108 17.82 12.34 -15.89
C ALA A 108 19.35 12.47 -15.70
N VAL A 109 19.95 11.54 -14.95
CA VAL A 109 21.40 11.53 -14.68
C VAL A 109 22.13 10.32 -15.26
N GLY A 110 21.41 9.37 -15.87
CA GLY A 110 21.97 8.16 -16.50
C GLY A 110 22.62 7.19 -15.51
N GLN A 111 22.22 7.21 -14.24
CA GLN A 111 22.83 6.40 -13.18
C GLN A 111 21.79 5.58 -12.42
N TYR A 112 22.19 4.40 -11.94
CA TYR A 112 21.37 3.61 -11.04
C TYR A 112 21.43 4.18 -9.62
N LEU A 113 20.28 4.62 -9.11
CA LEU A 113 20.12 5.16 -7.76
C LEU A 113 19.24 4.24 -6.91
N ASN A 114 19.50 4.23 -5.61
CA ASN A 114 18.61 3.59 -4.65
C ASN A 114 17.40 4.50 -4.43
N THR A 115 16.22 3.98 -4.71
CA THR A 115 14.95 4.68 -4.49
C THR A 115 14.18 3.97 -3.41
N GLU A 116 13.81 4.70 -2.37
CA GLU A 116 12.97 4.18 -1.30
C GLU A 116 11.48 4.34 -1.67
N PHE A 117 10.70 3.27 -1.50
CA PHE A 117 9.28 3.23 -1.75
C PHE A 117 8.53 2.89 -0.47
N TYR A 118 7.50 3.68 -0.16
CA TYR A 118 6.53 3.36 0.87
C TYR A 118 5.30 2.74 0.23
N LEU A 119 5.10 1.45 0.51
CA LEU A 119 4.01 0.66 -0.03
C LEU A 119 3.01 0.39 1.09
N LYS A 120 1.74 0.62 0.82
CA LYS A 120 0.67 0.35 1.77
C LYS A 120 -0.47 -0.37 1.11
N PHE A 121 -0.72 -1.62 1.49
CA PHE A 121 -1.73 -2.43 0.86
C PHE A 121 -2.72 -3.06 1.82
N ALA A 122 -3.91 -3.39 1.31
CA ALA A 122 -4.89 -4.23 1.97
C ALA A 122 -5.47 -5.24 0.99
N ILE A 123 -5.79 -6.44 1.44
CA ILE A 123 -6.60 -7.36 0.63
C ILE A 123 -8.07 -7.04 0.88
N ASN A 124 -8.83 -6.77 -0.18
CA ASN A 124 -10.26 -6.52 -0.08
C ASN A 124 -11.06 -7.85 0.09
N LYS A 125 -12.35 -7.72 0.38
CA LYS A 125 -13.25 -8.88 0.56
C LYS A 125 -13.39 -9.78 -0.68
N THR A 126 -13.11 -9.27 -1.88
CA THR A 126 -13.14 -10.04 -3.13
C THR A 126 -11.80 -10.68 -3.48
N GLY A 127 -10.74 -10.43 -2.70
CA GLY A 127 -9.41 -10.99 -2.92
C GLY A 127 -8.51 -10.16 -3.85
N GLN A 128 -8.87 -8.92 -4.17
CA GLN A 128 -7.99 -7.95 -4.83
C GLN A 128 -7.15 -7.19 -3.80
N VAL A 129 -5.98 -6.72 -4.23
CA VAL A 129 -5.05 -5.91 -3.45
C VAL A 129 -5.30 -4.43 -3.74
N ILE A 130 -5.59 -3.67 -2.68
CA ILE A 130 -5.80 -2.22 -2.67
C ILE A 130 -4.50 -1.56 -2.21
N LEU A 131 -4.01 -0.51 -2.87
CA LEU A 131 -2.64 0.00 -2.63
C LEU A 131 -2.50 1.54 -2.61
N VAL A 132 -1.48 2.02 -1.88
CA VAL A 132 -0.84 3.35 -1.95
C VAL A 132 0.70 3.19 -2.05
N VAL A 133 1.40 3.92 -2.95
CA VAL A 133 2.81 3.63 -3.37
C VAL A 133 3.78 4.80 -3.19
N SER A 134 3.45 5.81 -2.39
CA SER A 134 4.24 7.04 -2.26
C SER A 134 5.77 6.82 -2.15
N SER A 135 6.56 7.69 -2.77
CA SER A 135 8.03 7.72 -2.65
C SER A 135 8.50 9.16 -2.48
N HIS A 136 9.44 9.36 -1.55
CA HIS A 136 10.15 10.62 -1.36
C HIS A 136 11.65 10.32 -1.27
N PRO A 137 12.52 11.00 -2.05
CA PRO A 137 13.94 11.04 -1.76
C PRO A 137 14.16 11.81 -0.46
N SER A 138 15.13 11.38 0.35
CA SER A 138 15.68 12.23 1.40
C SER A 138 16.34 13.46 0.78
N GLY A 139 15.73 14.64 0.96
CA GLY A 139 16.29 15.93 0.53
C GLY A 139 15.40 16.85 -0.32
N SER A 140 14.08 16.66 -0.34
CA SER A 140 13.13 17.64 -0.92
C SER A 140 12.95 18.87 -0.03
#